data_AF-A0A562LDW2-F1
#
_entry.id   AF-A0A562LDW2-F1
#
_cell.length_a   1.000
_cell.length_b   1.000
_cell.length_c   1.000
_cell.angle_alpha   90.00
_cell.angle_beta   90.00
_cell.angle_gamma   90.00
#
_symmetry.space_group_name_H-M   'P 1'
#
loop_
_entity.id
_entity.type
_entity.pdbx_description
1 polymer ?
#
loop_
_entity_poly.entity_id
_entity_poly.type
_entity_poly.pdbx_seq_one_letter_code
_entity_poly.pdbx_strand_id
1 'polypeptide(L)'
;MPIEAALIKPVVDALMSLFRQGDNLRLKRNAEAALRDAIRELLLANPSESKAEARIAIAKAAGILSEDVVLAEDMLKKHRATKTRTSGKNSTGRKRKPAESKAEKAPATPSDKPAAKKGAKKGGSD
;
A
#
# COMPACT_ATOMS: atom_id res chain seq x y z
N MET A 1 54.72 30.47 -4.55
CA MET A 1 54.24 30.11 -3.20
C MET A 1 53.27 28.94 -3.35
N PRO A 2 53.72 27.68 -3.24
CA PRO A 2 52.80 26.55 -3.28
C PRO A 2 52.03 26.52 -1.96
N ILE A 3 50.70 26.48 -2.03
CA ILE A 3 49.87 26.22 -0.84
C ILE A 3 50.23 24.80 -0.41
N GLU A 4 50.84 24.67 0.76
CA GLU A 4 51.38 23.41 1.27
C GLU A 4 50.28 22.34 1.30
N ALA A 5 50.50 21.25 0.56
CA ALA A 5 49.54 20.14 0.42
C ALA A 5 49.11 19.51 1.76
N ALA A 6 49.85 19.78 2.84
CA ALA A 6 49.54 19.36 4.20
C ALA A 6 48.22 19.94 4.76
N LEU A 7 47.79 21.12 4.30
CA LEU A 7 46.55 21.77 4.75
C LEU A 7 45.31 21.35 3.96
N ILE A 8 45.48 20.73 2.78
CA ILE A 8 44.36 20.35 1.90
C ILE A 8 43.54 19.21 2.52
N LYS A 9 44.22 18.17 3.03
CA LYS A 9 43.57 16.99 3.59
C LYS A 9 42.65 17.29 4.79
N PRO A 10 43.08 18.01 5.85
CA PRO A 10 42.21 18.32 6.98
C PRO A 10 41.01 19.19 6.60
N VAL A 11 41.15 20.10 5.63
CA VAL A 11 40.02 20.91 5.13
C VAL A 11 39.02 20.04 4.36
N VAL A 12 39.50 19.15 3.49
CA VAL A 12 38.63 18.19 2.79
C VAL A 12 37.92 17.27 3.78
N ASP A 13 38.62 16.78 4.81
CA ASP A 13 38.03 15.93 5.85
C ASP A 13 36.96 16.69 6.66
N ALA A 14 37.19 17.97 6.98
CA ALA A 14 36.21 18.83 7.66
C ALA A 14 34.97 19.08 6.78
N LEU A 15 35.15 19.35 5.49
CA LEU A 15 34.05 19.51 4.53
C LEU A 15 33.25 18.21 4.39
N MET A 16 33.93 17.07 4.21
CA MET A 16 33.29 15.77 4.11
C MET A 16 32.56 15.39 5.41
N SER A 17 33.11 15.75 6.57
CA SER A 17 32.44 15.59 7.86
C SER A 17 31.17 16.44 7.94
N LEU A 18 31.23 17.71 7.52
CA LEU A 18 30.08 18.61 7.51
C LEU A 18 28.98 18.12 6.54
N PHE A 19 29.34 17.63 5.35
CA PHE A 19 28.41 17.02 4.41
C PHE A 19 27.72 15.79 5.03
N ARG A 20 28.50 14.87 5.62
CA ARG A 20 27.96 13.70 6.32
C ARG A 20 27.00 14.09 7.46
N GLN A 21 27.31 15.15 8.22
CA GLN A 21 26.41 15.66 9.26
C GLN A 21 25.11 16.21 8.67
N GLY A 22 25.18 16.98 7.58
CA GLY A 22 24.01 17.49 6.87
C GLY A 22 23.11 16.38 6.32
N ASP A 23 23.71 15.34 5.75
CA ASP A 23 22.97 14.18 5.21
C ASP A 23 22.30 13.38 6.34
N ASN A 24 22.98 13.20 7.47
CA ASN A 24 22.38 12.55 8.65
C ASN A 24 21.20 13.36 9.21
N LEU A 25 21.29 14.69 9.24
CA LEU A 25 20.18 15.54 9.67
C LEU A 25 18.99 15.41 8.72
N ARG A 26 19.24 15.44 7.40
CA ARG A 26 18.19 15.24 6.39
C ARG A 26 17.55 13.85 6.52
N LEU A 27 18.35 12.81 6.70
CA LEU A 27 17.86 11.44 6.88
C LEU A 27 16.97 11.33 8.12
N LYS A 28 17.39 11.91 9.25
CA LYS A 28 16.58 11.96 10.47
C LYS A 28 15.27 12.71 10.27
N ARG A 29 15.28 13.87 9.62
CA ARG A 29 14.02 14.61 9.34
C ARG A 29 13.08 13.87 8.42
N ASN A 30 13.61 13.22 7.38
CA ASN A 30 12.82 12.40 6.46
C ASN A 30 12.23 11.17 7.18
N ALA A 31 12.99 10.58 8.10
CA ALA A 31 12.55 9.48 8.94
C ALA A 31 11.47 9.91 9.95
N GLU A 32 11.58 11.10 10.57
CA GLU A 32 10.52 11.67 11.40
C GLU A 32 9.24 11.92 10.59
N ALA A 33 9.36 12.46 9.38
CA ALA A 33 8.23 12.66 8.48
C ALA A 33 7.58 11.32 8.09
N ALA A 34 8.39 10.31 7.74
CA ALA A 34 7.92 8.97 7.44
C ALA A 34 7.18 8.35 8.64
N LEU A 35 7.67 8.53 9.86
CA LEU A 35 7.02 8.05 11.08
C LEU A 35 5.65 8.71 11.29
N ARG A 36 5.57 10.04 11.15
CA ARG A 36 4.29 10.76 11.21
C ARG A 36 3.31 10.26 10.16
N ASP A 37 3.79 10.01 8.95
CA ASP A 37 2.97 9.48 7.85
C ASP A 37 2.55 8.03 8.09
N ALA A 38 3.36 7.22 8.79
CA ALA A 38 2.98 5.88 9.22
C ALA A 38 1.84 5.94 10.25
N ILE A 39 1.95 6.81 11.25
CA ILE A 39 0.91 7.00 12.27
C ILE A 39 -0.39 7.51 11.60
N ARG A 40 -0.31 8.51 10.71
CA ARG A 40 -1.50 8.98 9.98
C ARG A 40 -2.14 7.88 9.15
N GLU A 41 -1.33 7.07 8.45
CA GLU A 41 -1.82 5.93 7.67
C GLU A 41 -2.57 4.94 8.55
N LEU A 42 -2.02 4.60 9.73
CA LEU A 42 -2.64 3.66 10.67
C LEU A 42 -3.92 4.20 11.32
N LEU A 43 -4.12 5.52 11.34
CA LEU A 43 -5.34 6.17 11.82
C LEU A 43 -6.44 6.27 10.75
N LEU A 44 -6.15 5.94 9.49
CA LEU A 44 -7.17 5.87 8.45
C LEU A 44 -8.14 4.72 8.71
N ALA A 45 -9.38 4.87 8.20
CA ALA A 45 -10.40 3.81 8.31
C ALA A 45 -9.98 2.50 7.62
N ASN A 46 -9.17 2.58 6.56
CA ASN A 46 -8.61 1.45 5.83
C ASN A 46 -7.09 1.63 5.66
N PRO A 47 -6.28 1.28 6.67
CA PRO A 47 -4.85 1.55 6.65
C PRO A 47 -4.10 0.53 5.76
N SER A 48 -3.07 0.99 5.04
CA SER A 48 -2.19 0.08 4.29
C SER A 48 -1.00 -0.39 5.15
N GLU A 49 -1.03 -1.67 5.52
CA GLU A 49 0.00 -2.29 6.37
C GLU A 49 1.40 -2.20 5.75
N SER A 50 1.51 -2.41 4.44
CA SER A 50 2.80 -2.38 3.73
C SER A 50 3.45 -1.00 3.76
N LYS A 51 2.68 0.08 3.63
CA LYS A 51 3.21 1.45 3.68
C LYS A 51 3.58 1.83 5.10
N ALA A 52 2.74 1.49 6.08
CA ALA A 52 3.03 1.75 7.49
C ALA A 52 4.31 1.02 7.93
N GLU A 53 4.45 -0.26 7.58
CA GLU A 53 5.64 -1.07 7.89
C GLU A 53 6.90 -0.52 7.22
N ALA A 54 6.84 -0.16 5.93
CA ALA A 54 7.97 0.43 5.22
C ALA A 54 8.42 1.76 5.85
N ARG A 55 7.46 2.61 6.25
CA ARG A 55 7.75 3.91 6.88
C ARG A 55 8.33 3.74 8.29
N ILE A 56 7.81 2.80 9.07
CA ILE A 56 8.39 2.44 10.40
C ILE A 56 9.81 1.89 10.23
N ALA A 57 10.04 1.04 9.22
CA ALA A 57 11.37 0.50 8.93
C ALA A 57 12.39 1.59 8.53
N ILE A 58 11.98 2.58 7.74
CA ILE A 58 12.82 3.76 7.41
C ILE A 58 13.17 4.53 8.69
N ALA A 59 12.20 4.73 9.58
CA ALA A 59 12.44 5.42 10.84
C ALA A 59 13.45 4.67 11.74
N LYS A 60 13.30 3.35 11.86
CA LYS A 60 14.27 2.49 12.56
C LYS A 60 15.66 2.53 11.94
N ALA A 61 15.76 2.44 10.62
CA ALA A 61 17.03 2.44 9.90
C ALA A 61 17.78 3.77 10.04
N ALA A 62 17.06 4.89 10.17
CA ALA A 62 17.64 6.19 10.48
C ALA A 62 18.09 6.34 11.95
N GLY A 63 17.95 5.29 12.77
CA GLY A 63 18.32 5.28 14.18
C GLY A 63 17.37 6.10 15.05
N ILE A 64 16.14 6.36 14.59
CA ILE A 64 15.11 6.97 15.45
C ILE A 64 14.61 5.89 16.40
N LEU A 65 15.12 5.94 17.63
CA LEU A 65 14.65 5.13 18.75
C LEU A 65 13.76 6.02 19.63
N SER A 66 12.58 6.36 19.13
CA SER A 66 11.59 7.17 19.86
C SER A 66 10.42 6.31 20.33
N GLU A 67 9.75 6.76 21.40
CA GLU A 67 8.50 6.19 21.89
C GLU A 67 7.44 6.09 20.77
N ASP A 68 7.46 7.07 19.85
CA ASP A 68 6.58 7.10 18.68
C ASP A 68 6.78 5.90 17.72
N VAL A 69 8.01 5.39 17.59
CA VAL A 69 8.29 4.19 16.77
C VAL A 69 7.66 2.95 17.42
N VAL A 70 7.81 2.82 18.73
CA VAL A 70 7.19 1.74 19.52
C VAL A 70 5.67 1.81 19.43
N LEU A 71 5.10 3.02 19.56
CA LEU A 71 3.67 3.26 19.40
C LEU A 71 3.18 2.84 18.01
N ALA A 72 3.88 3.26 16.94
CA ALA A 72 3.49 2.92 15.56
C ALA A 72 3.54 1.41 15.30
N GLU A 73 4.52 0.70 15.87
CA GLU A 73 4.59 -0.76 15.81
C GLU A 73 3.41 -1.44 16.52
N ASP A 74 3.09 -0.97 17.73
CA ASP A 74 1.97 -1.50 18.51
C ASP A 74 0.63 -1.25 17.80
N MET A 75 0.47 -0.08 17.17
CA MET A 75 -0.69 0.23 16.34
C MET A 75 -0.79 -0.72 15.12
N LEU A 76 0.33 -0.93 14.40
CA LEU A 76 0.37 -1.87 13.28
C LEU A 76 0.03 -3.30 13.71
N LYS A 77 0.55 -3.74 14.86
CA LYS A 77 0.26 -5.06 15.44
C LYS A 77 -1.22 -5.21 15.82
N LYS A 78 -1.81 -4.21 16.48
CA LYS A 78 -3.24 -4.18 16.82
C LYS A 78 -4.12 -4.23 15.57
N HIS A 79 -3.73 -3.49 14.52
CA HIS A 79 -4.42 -3.52 13.24
C HIS A 79 -4.38 -4.91 12.60
N ARG A 80 -3.20 -5.54 12.50
CA ARG A 80 -3.03 -6.91 12.00
C ARG A 80 -3.86 -7.93 12.78
N ALA A 81 -3.85 -7.84 14.11
CA ALA A 81 -4.65 -8.70 14.98
C ALA A 81 -6.16 -8.49 14.78
N THR A 82 -6.61 -7.26 14.61
CA THR A 82 -8.02 -6.94 14.36
C THR A 82 -8.46 -7.47 12.99
N LYS A 83 -7.66 -7.22 11.95
CA LYS A 83 -7.95 -7.66 10.58
C LYS A 83 -8.02 -9.18 10.48
N THR A 84 -7.10 -9.91 11.11
CA THR A 84 -7.15 -11.38 11.13
C THR A 84 -8.37 -11.90 11.90
N ARG A 85 -8.77 -11.23 12.99
CA ARG A 85 -9.98 -11.57 13.76
C ARG A 85 -11.27 -11.30 12.98
N THR A 86 -11.31 -10.26 12.16
CA THR A 86 -12.52 -9.85 11.41
C THR A 86 -12.60 -10.44 10.01
N SER A 87 -11.49 -10.81 9.37
CA SER A 87 -11.49 -11.33 7.99
C SER A 87 -12.26 -12.65 7.85
N GLY A 88 -12.28 -13.46 8.90
CA GLY A 88 -13.06 -14.70 8.95
C GLY A 88 -14.52 -14.53 9.38
N LYS A 89 -14.88 -13.41 10.02
CA LYS A 89 -16.23 -13.19 10.55
C LYS A 89 -17.22 -12.69 9.49
N ASN A 90 -16.71 -12.11 8.40
CA ASN A 90 -17.53 -11.61 7.30
C ASN A 90 -17.77 -12.64 6.18
N SER A 91 -17.24 -13.87 6.30
CA SER A 91 -17.42 -14.93 5.28
C SER A 91 -18.60 -15.86 5.56
N THR A 92 -19.21 -15.81 6.75
CA THR A 92 -20.41 -16.62 7.09
C THR A 92 -21.68 -15.91 6.64
N GLY A 93 -21.84 -15.71 5.33
CA GLY A 93 -22.96 -14.91 4.83
C GLY A 93 -23.37 -15.11 3.38
N ARG A 94 -22.90 -16.15 2.67
CA ARG A 94 -23.59 -16.66 1.47
C ARG A 94 -23.12 -18.06 1.14
N LYS A 95 -23.74 -19.08 1.76
CA LYS A 95 -23.81 -20.41 1.14
C LYS A 95 -24.50 -20.21 -0.21
N ARG A 96 -23.74 -20.15 -1.30
CA ARG A 96 -24.30 -20.43 -2.63
C ARG A 96 -24.69 -21.90 -2.59
N LYS A 97 -25.99 -22.16 -2.58
CA LYS A 97 -26.56 -23.49 -2.78
C LYS A 97 -25.93 -24.05 -4.07
N PRO A 98 -25.25 -25.21 -4.05
CA PRO A 98 -24.92 -25.90 -5.28
C PRO A 98 -26.26 -26.21 -5.97
N ALA A 99 -26.45 -25.71 -7.18
CA ALA A 99 -27.54 -26.18 -8.01
C ALA A 99 -27.24 -27.66 -8.32
N GLU A 100 -28.08 -28.56 -7.81
CA GLU A 100 -28.05 -29.96 -8.16
C GLU A 100 -28.12 -30.11 -9.68
N SER A 101 -27.06 -30.68 -10.23
CA SER A 101 -27.06 -31.30 -11.54
C SER A 101 -28.03 -32.48 -11.54
N LYS A 102 -29.22 -32.31 -12.12
CA LYS A 102 -29.97 -33.44 -12.68
C LYS A 102 -29.59 -33.58 -14.15
N ALA A 103 -28.73 -34.55 -14.42
CA ALA A 103 -28.65 -35.17 -15.73
C ALA A 103 -29.87 -36.08 -15.90
N GLU A 104 -30.64 -35.92 -16.99
CA GLU A 104 -30.85 -37.01 -17.95
C GLU A 104 -31.67 -36.56 -19.17
N LYS A 105 -31.12 -36.93 -20.34
CA LYS A 105 -31.76 -37.24 -21.62
C LYS A 105 -32.33 -36.11 -22.48
N ALA A 106 -31.55 -35.79 -23.52
CA ALA A 106 -32.07 -35.41 -24.83
C ALA A 106 -32.98 -36.52 -25.42
N PRO A 107 -33.86 -36.18 -26.38
CA PRO A 107 -33.43 -36.34 -27.77
C PRO A 107 -33.74 -35.12 -28.65
N ALA A 108 -32.94 -35.00 -29.71
CA ALA A 108 -33.02 -33.98 -30.74
C ALA A 108 -34.22 -34.18 -31.68
N THR A 109 -34.80 -33.08 -32.17
CA THR A 109 -35.01 -32.83 -33.61
C THR A 109 -35.22 -31.33 -33.90
N PRO A 110 -34.82 -30.83 -35.08
CA PRO A 110 -34.69 -29.40 -35.39
C PRO A 110 -35.88 -28.87 -36.21
N SER A 111 -36.26 -27.60 -36.02
CA SER A 111 -37.06 -26.86 -37.01
C SER A 111 -37.21 -25.38 -36.64
N ASP A 112 -36.59 -24.55 -37.49
CA ASP A 112 -37.10 -23.30 -38.08
C ASP A 112 -37.29 -22.02 -37.22
N LYS A 113 -36.33 -21.09 -37.41
CA LYS A 113 -36.57 -19.63 -37.48
C LYS A 113 -37.27 -19.31 -38.83
N PRO A 114 -37.96 -18.15 -39.05
CA PRO A 114 -37.64 -16.83 -38.49
C PRO A 114 -38.85 -15.86 -38.25
N ALA A 115 -38.51 -14.61 -37.90
CA ALA A 115 -39.33 -13.37 -37.87
C ALA A 115 -40.04 -13.05 -36.54
N ALA A 116 -40.06 -11.82 -36.02
CA ALA A 116 -39.84 -10.52 -36.64
C ALA A 116 -39.23 -9.51 -35.64
N LYS A 117 -38.24 -8.74 -36.12
CA LYS A 117 -37.79 -7.48 -35.52
C LYS A 117 -38.81 -6.39 -35.89
N LYS A 118 -39.49 -5.82 -34.89
CA LYS A 118 -40.10 -4.47 -34.90
C LYS A 118 -39.23 -3.67 -33.92
N GLY A 119 -38.51 -2.59 -34.23
CA GLY A 119 -38.61 -1.61 -35.30
C GLY A 119 -38.64 -0.24 -34.62
N ALA A 120 -37.51 0.47 -34.53
CA ALA A 120 -37.46 1.92 -34.24
C ALA A 120 -36.04 2.48 -34.49
N LYS A 121 -35.73 2.85 -35.74
CA LYS A 121 -34.70 3.86 -36.05
C LYS A 121 -35.04 4.53 -37.38
N LYS A 122 -35.59 5.75 -37.33
CA LYS A 122 -35.09 6.96 -38.04
C LYS A 122 -36.13 8.09 -38.08
N GLY A 123 -35.60 9.29 -37.88
CA GLY A 123 -36.09 10.63 -38.21
C GLY A 123 -35.17 11.58 -37.43
N GLY A 124 -34.14 12.19 -38.02
CA GLY A 124 -34.16 13.21 -39.10
C GLY A 124 -33.97 14.58 -38.41
N SER A 125 -33.29 15.61 -38.92
CA SER A 125 -32.54 15.90 -40.14
C SER A 125 -31.80 17.24 -39.88
N ASP A 126 -30.88 17.58 -40.78
CA ASP A 126 -30.29 18.91 -41.04
C ASP A 126 -29.33 19.53 -40.00
#